data_AF-A0A4R6YLD4-F1
#
_entry.id   AF-A0A4R6YLD4-F1
#
_cell.length_a   1.000
_cell.length_b   1.000
_cell.length_c   1.000
_cell.angle_alpha   90.00
_cell.angle_beta   90.00
_cell.angle_gamma   90.00
#
_symmetry.space_group_name_H-M   'P 1'
#
loop_
_entity.id
_entity.type
_entity.pdbx_description
1 polymer ?
#
loop_
_entity_poly.entity_id
_entity_poly.type
_entity_poly.pdbx_seq_one_letter_code
_entity_poly.pdbx_strand_id
1 'polypeptide(L)' 'MEKIIRPKHEGMYPDRASDCRKAMDVALGELLDLAGNAGWSVPETLDAIEQVLPSQRAAYSRDPDPAEG' A
#
# COMPACT_ATOMS: atom_id res chain seq x y z
N MET A 1 -13.60 3.43 -3.12
CA MET A 1 -12.20 3.65 -2.75
C MET A 1 -12.16 4.84 -1.84
N GLU A 2 -12.19 4.61 -0.53
CA GLU A 2 -11.89 5.69 0.40
C GLU A 2 -10.44 6.14 0.14
N LYS A 3 -10.24 7.45 0.25
CA LYS A 3 -8.95 8.07 -0.04
C LYS A 3 -7.98 7.62 1.03
N ILE A 4 -6.84 7.01 0.64
CA ILE A 4 -5.70 6.79 1.53
C ILE A 4 -5.50 8.03 2.39
N ILE A 5 -5.41 7.84 3.71
CA ILE A 5 -5.27 8.93 4.67
C ILE A 5 -4.06 9.78 4.25
N ARG A 6 -4.30 11.07 3.99
CA ARG A 6 -3.27 11.98 3.52
C ARG A 6 -2.30 12.33 4.66
N PRO A 7 -1.04 12.65 4.34
CA PRO A 7 -0.12 13.22 5.32
C PRO A 7 -0.72 14.44 6.01
N LYS A 8 -0.51 14.57 7.33
CA LYS A 8 -1.02 15.73 8.11
C LYS A 8 -0.37 17.05 7.70
N HIS A 9 0.91 17.00 7.35
CA HIS A 9 1.70 18.14 6.87
C HIS A 9 2.54 17.72 5.66
N GLU A 10 2.84 18.68 4.78
CA GLU A 10 3.86 18.51 3.75
C GLU A 10 5.26 18.45 4.38
N GLY A 11 6.19 17.76 3.72
CA GLY A 11 7.55 17.60 4.23
C GLY A 11 7.67 16.63 5.41
N MET A 12 8.79 16.70 6.12
CA MET A 12 9.13 15.78 7.20
C MET A 12 8.61 16.30 8.55
N TYR A 13 7.90 15.46 9.30
CA TYR A 13 7.42 15.76 10.66
C TYR A 13 7.55 14.50 11.54
N PRO A 14 7.64 14.65 12.88
CA PRO A 14 8.02 13.56 13.79
C PRO A 14 7.20 12.27 13.62
N ASP A 15 5.89 12.41 13.43
CA ASP A 15 4.97 11.28 13.34
C ASP A 15 4.73 10.78 11.90
N ARG A 16 5.41 11.33 10.88
CA ARG A 16 5.10 11.05 9.47
C ARG A 16 5.19 9.58 9.11
N ALA A 17 6.19 8.87 9.63
CA ALA A 17 6.34 7.44 9.40
C ALA A 17 5.20 6.65 10.07
N SER A 18 4.77 7.06 11.28
CA SER A 18 3.66 6.42 11.98
C SER A 18 2.33 6.70 11.28
N ASP A 19 2.11 7.91 10.79
CA ASP A 19 0.90 8.29 10.07
C ASP A 19 0.83 7.59 8.70
N CYS A 20 1.96 7.46 8.00
CA CYS A 20 2.05 6.67 6.78
C CYS A 20 1.70 5.19 7.05
N ARG A 21 2.23 4.59 8.12
CA ARG A 21 1.90 3.21 8.49
C ARG A 21 0.40 3.03 8.75
N LYS A 22 -0.24 3.94 9.49
CA LYS A 22 -1.68 3.91 9.74
C LYS A 22 -2.49 4.04 8.45
N ALA A 23 -2.06 4.91 7.54
CA ALA A 23 -2.71 5.06 6.24
C ALA A 23 -2.63 3.77 5.41
N MET A 24 -1.48 3.09 5.42
CA MET A 24 -1.29 1.82 4.73
C MET A 24 -2.08 0.67 5.38
N ASP A 25 -2.19 0.66 6.71
CA ASP A 25 -2.97 -0.35 7.45
C ASP A 25 -4.46 -0.33 7.04
N VAL A 26 -5.05 0.87 6.96
CA VAL A 26 -6.43 1.06 6.49
C VAL A 26 -6.57 0.62 5.03
N ALA A 27 -5.66 1.07 4.15
CA ALA A 27 -5.71 0.74 2.73
C ALA A 27 -5.52 -0.77 2.47
N LEU A 28 -4.67 -1.43 3.28
CA LEU A 28 -4.47 -2.87 3.20
C LEU A 28 -5.74 -3.62 3.63
N GLY A 29 -6.43 -3.16 4.68
CA GLY A 29 -7.73 -3.71 5.07
C GLY A 29 -8.74 -3.71 3.92
N GLU A 30 -8.91 -2.57 3.24
CA GLU A 30 -9.79 -2.47 2.07
C GLU A 30 -9.36 -3.40 0.93
N LEU A 31 -8.04 -3.53 0.69
CA LEU A 31 -7.52 -4.44 -0.33
C LEU A 31 -7.83 -5.90 0.00
N LEU A 32 -7.72 -6.29 1.27
CA LEU A 32 -8.06 -7.64 1.73
C LEU A 32 -9.56 -7.91 1.58
N ASP A 33 -10.42 -6.93 1.89
CA ASP A 33 -11.87 -7.04 1.65
C ASP A 33 -12.19 -7.20 0.16
N LEU A 34 -11.52 -6.45 -0.71
CA LEU A 34 -11.66 -6.60 -2.17
C LEU A 34 -11.21 -7.98 -2.66
N ALA A 35 -10.10 -8.49 -2.15
CA ALA A 35 -9.60 -9.82 -2.48
C ALA A 35 -10.57 -10.91 -1.98
N GLY A 36 -11.11 -10.75 -0.77
CA GLY A 36 -12.15 -11.62 -0.20
C GLY A 36 -13.42 -11.65 -1.07
N ASN A 37 -13.88 -10.48 -1.52
CA ASN A 37 -15.03 -10.38 -2.44
C ASN A 37 -14.75 -11.03 -3.80
N ALA A 38 -13.48 -11.09 -4.24
CA ALA A 38 -13.06 -11.80 -5.44
C ALA A 38 -12.84 -13.32 -5.21
N GLY A 39 -13.00 -13.81 -3.97
CA GLY A 39 -12.91 -15.23 -3.62
C GLY A 39 -11.55 -15.68 -3.08
N TRP A 40 -10.59 -14.76 -2.89
CA TRP A 40 -9.28 -15.07 -2.31
C TRP A 40 -9.35 -15.09 -0.79
N SER A 41 -8.59 -15.98 -0.14
CA SER A 41 -8.46 -15.92 1.30
C SER A 41 -7.52 -14.77 1.73
N VAL A 42 -7.74 -14.26 2.95
CA VAL A 42 -6.85 -13.28 3.57
C VAL A 42 -5.38 -13.74 3.61
N PRO A 43 -5.04 -14.97 4.07
CA PRO A 43 -3.64 -15.40 4.11
C PRO A 43 -3.01 -15.50 2.71
N GLU A 44 -3.73 -15.99 1.69
CA GLU A 44 -3.23 -16.01 0.31
C GLU A 44 -2.94 -14.60 -0.21
N THR A 45 -3.85 -13.66 0.08
CA THR A 45 -3.70 -12.28 -0.36
C THR A 45 -2.50 -11.61 0.31
N LEU A 46 -2.29 -11.82 1.61
CA LEU A 46 -1.13 -11.29 2.33
C LEU A 46 0.19 -11.86 1.79
N ASP A 47 0.25 -13.16 1.54
CA ASP A 47 1.43 -13.82 0.97
C ASP A 47 1.75 -13.28 -0.43
N ALA A 48 0.73 -13.13 -1.28
CA ALA A 48 0.89 -12.53 -2.60
C ALA A 48 1.40 -11.07 -2.52
N ILE A 49 0.89 -10.27 -1.58
CA ILE A 49 1.36 -8.89 -1.36
C ILE A 49 2.84 -8.88 -0.99
N GLU A 50 3.28 -9.75 -0.08
CA GLU A 50 4.69 -9.86 0.31
C GLU A 50 5.59 -10.19 -0.89
N GLN A 51 5.13 -11.08 -1.78
CA GLN A 51 5.88 -11.47 -2.98
C GLN A 51 5.98 -10.35 -4.03
N VAL A 52 4.97 -9.49 -4.17
CA VAL A 52 4.99 -8.40 -5.19
C VAL A 52 5.70 -7.14 -4.70
N LEU A 53 5.77 -6.89 -3.39
CA LEU A 53 6.47 -5.73 -2.81
C LEU A 53 7.92 -5.52 -3.28
N PRO A 54 8.81 -6.53 -3.33
CA PRO A 54 10.17 -6.33 -3.81
C PRO A 54 10.21 -5.91 -5.29
N SER A 55 9.33 -6.50 -6.12
CA SER A 55 9.20 -6.15 -7.54
C SER A 55 8.72 -4.70 -7.71
N GLN A 56 7.71 -4.29 -6.94
CA GLN A 56 7.23 -2.90 -6.93
C GLN A 56 8.34 -1.94 -6.49
N ARG A 57 9.07 -2.24 -5.39
CA ARG A 57 10.20 -1.41 -4.96
C ARG A 57 11.26 -1.26 -6.05
N ALA A 58 11.59 -2.35 -6.75
CA ALA A 58 12.55 -2.32 -7.84
C ALA A 58 12.06 -1.46 -9.02
N ALA A 59 10.77 -1.54 -9.37
CA ALA A 59 10.16 -0.72 -10.41
C ALA A 59 10.21 0.77 -10.03
N TYR A 60 9.68 1.15 -8.86
CA TYR A 60 9.66 2.53 -8.37
C TYR A 60 11.04 3.13 -8.07
N SER A 61 12.06 2.28 -7.82
CA SER A 61 13.44 2.76 -7.65
C SER A 61 14.14 3.03 -8.99
N ARG A 62 13.70 2.37 -10.07
CA ARG A 62 14.27 2.53 -11.42
C ARG A 62 13.56 3.63 -12.20
N ASP A 63 12.26 3.75 -12.00
CA ASP A 63 11.44 4.82 -12.55
C ASP A 63 10.51 5.31 -11.44
N PRO A 64 10.58 6.59 -11.02
CA PRO A 64 9.76 7.09 -9.93
C PRO A 64 8.26 7.15 -10.27
N ASP A 65 7.85 6.94 -11.53
CA ASP A 65 6.45 6.81 -11.94
C ASP A 65 6.24 5.70 -13.01
N PRO A 66 6.32 4.41 -12.61
CA PRO A 66 6.14 3.28 -13.51
C PRO A 66 4.67 3.09 -13.95
N ALA A 67 3.74 3.91 -13.45
CA ALA A 67 2.33 3.88 -13.85
C ALA A 67 2.06 4.68 -15.14
N GLU A 68 3.05 5.43 -15.64
CA GLU A 68 2.98 6.17 -16.91
C GLU A 68 3.71 5.47 -18.08
N GLY A 69 4.25 4.26 -17.88
CA GLY A 69 5.08 3.51 -18.85
C GLY A 69 4.37 2.40 -19.63
#